data_AF-A0A7R9WT39-F1
#
_entry.id   AF-A0A7R9WT39-F1
#
_cell.length_a   1.000
_cell.length_b   1.000
_cell.length_c   1.000
_cell.angle_alpha   90.00
_cell.angle_beta   90.00
_cell.angle_gamma   90.00
#
_symmetry.space_group_name_H-M   'P 1'
#
loop_
_entity.id
_entity.type
_entity.pdbx_description
1 polymer ?
#
loop_
_entity_poly.entity_id
_entity_poly.type
_entity_poly.pdbx_seq_one_letter_code
_entity_poly.pdbx_strand_id
1 'polypeptide(L)'
;MTAGAPMINGSAGGVPAGPMAGQQQQQQPKSRLRAKPEDTARHITVSDPVQHSEGMNKYTSYRVDVRPQGQTDLTTTQVFSAVLRRYSDFIWLSDKLHQERAGAIIPPLPDKQPVGRFSPQFVEDRRRGLERFLRRVAVHPELQGAMCLDTFLKADDVTFQAAKHSKGNATAMSGSMMMGNAGQPQMGPNGQLMMTHPPQPVASTAKPGFKRWFAETKTSISGDLVRSPDDELFEEINRYVHGLDTQMKNVSQQATTLVRKGKEISNGLFEFGLAFDLLGQSEADALGDALSKMGQTADRLSVLSAEHADQETSQFDEPL
;
A
#
# COMPACT_ATOMS: atom_id res chain seq x y z
N MET A 1 -59.78 -41.61 61.12
CA MET A 1 -60.80 -40.56 60.95
C MET A 1 -60.08 -39.23 61.09
N THR A 2 -59.70 -38.63 59.96
CA THR A 2 -60.27 -37.40 59.33
C THR A 2 -59.46 -36.16 59.72
N ALA A 3 -58.59 -35.68 58.82
CA ALA A 3 -58.81 -34.55 57.88
C ALA A 3 -58.38 -33.21 58.52
N GLY A 4 -57.73 -32.23 57.89
CA GLY A 4 -57.27 -31.98 56.52
C GLY A 4 -56.47 -30.66 56.51
N ALA A 5 -55.65 -30.42 55.49
CA ALA A 5 -54.96 -29.15 55.24
C ALA A 5 -55.95 -28.03 54.85
N PRO A 6 -55.58 -26.72 54.84
CA PRO A 6 -54.89 -26.17 53.65
C PRO A 6 -53.96 -24.93 53.84
N MET A 7 -53.03 -24.79 52.88
CA MET A 7 -52.67 -23.59 52.08
C MET A 7 -52.05 -22.29 52.68
N ILE A 8 -50.77 -22.07 52.29
CA ILE A 8 -50.08 -20.88 51.72
C ILE A 8 -50.32 -19.46 52.28
N ASN A 9 -49.23 -18.76 52.65
CA ASN A 9 -48.78 -17.58 51.87
C ASN A 9 -47.31 -17.22 52.17
N GLY A 10 -46.56 -16.87 51.13
CA GLY A 10 -45.14 -16.53 51.20
C GLY A 10 -44.88 -15.09 51.65
N SER A 11 -43.67 -14.85 52.14
CA SER A 11 -43.04 -13.55 52.01
C SER A 11 -41.52 -13.73 51.97
N ALA A 12 -40.98 -13.67 50.76
CA ALA A 12 -39.57 -13.51 50.51
C ALA A 12 -39.15 -12.12 51.02
N GLY A 13 -38.21 -12.07 51.96
CA GLY A 13 -37.50 -10.85 52.31
C GLY A 13 -36.61 -10.44 51.13
N GLY A 14 -37.14 -9.60 50.24
CA GLY A 14 -36.39 -8.95 49.18
C GLY A 14 -35.40 -7.95 49.79
N VAL A 15 -34.12 -8.16 49.52
CA VAL A 15 -33.07 -7.14 49.69
C VAL A 15 -33.36 -6.04 48.66
N PRO A 16 -33.39 -4.75 49.02
CA PRO A 16 -33.66 -3.69 48.06
C PRO A 16 -32.52 -3.60 47.04
N ALA A 17 -32.88 -3.82 45.78
CA ALA A 17 -32.03 -3.57 44.63
C ALA A 17 -31.70 -2.06 44.56
N GLY A 18 -30.44 -1.71 44.82
CA GLY A 18 -29.91 -0.38 44.52
C GLY A 18 -29.95 -0.11 43.01
N PRO A 19 -30.08 1.16 42.59
CA PRO A 19 -30.24 1.50 41.19
C PRO A 19 -28.99 1.10 40.40
N MET A 20 -29.21 0.44 39.26
CA MET A 20 -28.20 0.07 38.28
C MET A 20 -27.30 1.27 37.98
N ALA A 21 -26.06 1.20 38.45
CA ALA A 21 -24.98 2.01 37.90
C ALA A 21 -24.86 1.64 36.42
N GLY A 22 -25.21 2.60 35.55
CA GLY A 22 -25.06 2.44 34.12
C GLY A 22 -23.63 2.01 33.81
N GLN A 23 -23.51 0.90 33.08
CA GLN A 23 -22.27 0.53 32.42
C GLN A 23 -21.90 1.65 31.45
N GLN A 24 -21.16 2.64 31.94
CA GLN A 24 -20.30 3.42 31.06
C GLN A 24 -19.34 2.41 30.48
N GLN A 25 -19.56 2.03 29.23
CA GLN A 25 -18.51 1.45 28.39
C GLN A 25 -17.33 2.40 28.52
N GLN A 26 -16.35 1.97 29.31
CA GLN A 26 -15.05 2.59 29.38
C GLN A 26 -14.45 2.37 28.00
N GLN A 27 -14.73 3.29 27.08
CA GLN A 27 -14.05 3.36 25.81
C GLN A 27 -12.59 3.59 26.17
N GLN A 28 -11.81 2.51 26.09
CA GLN A 28 -10.37 2.61 26.16
C GLN A 28 -9.94 3.72 25.21
N PRO A 29 -9.07 4.65 25.63
CA PRO A 29 -8.62 5.70 24.74
C PRO A 29 -7.88 5.01 23.58
N LYS A 30 -8.54 4.95 22.41
CA LYS A 30 -7.89 4.57 21.16
C LYS A 30 -6.67 5.47 21.06
N SER A 31 -5.48 4.87 21.06
CA SER A 31 -4.22 5.58 20.86
C SER A 31 -4.44 6.55 19.69
N ARG A 32 -4.32 7.86 19.95
CA ARG A 32 -4.41 8.86 18.88
C ARG A 32 -3.16 8.70 18.04
N LEU A 33 -3.19 7.75 17.11
CA LEU A 33 -2.23 7.64 16.02
C LEU A 33 -2.14 9.04 15.41
N ARG A 34 -0.91 9.55 15.33
CA ARG A 34 -0.64 10.86 14.72
C ARG A 34 -1.21 10.84 13.31
N ALA A 35 -2.13 11.77 13.02
CA ALA A 35 -2.72 11.89 11.68
C ALA A 35 -1.60 12.08 10.66
N LYS A 36 -1.58 11.22 9.64
CA LYS A 36 -0.58 11.27 8.57
C LYS A 36 -1.07 12.22 7.47
N PRO A 37 -0.19 12.96 6.77
CA PRO A 37 -0.61 13.85 5.69
C PRO A 37 -1.48 13.15 4.62
N GLU A 38 -1.15 11.90 4.28
CA GLU A 38 -1.91 11.06 3.36
C GLU A 38 -3.36 10.78 3.79
N ASP A 39 -3.71 10.96 5.06
CA ASP A 39 -5.07 10.77 5.58
C ASP A 39 -6.07 11.79 5.02
N THR A 40 -5.59 12.94 4.52
CA THR A 40 -6.43 13.95 3.88
C THR A 40 -6.87 13.54 2.47
N ALA A 41 -6.13 12.64 1.81
CA ALA A 41 -6.43 12.08 0.49
C ALA A 41 -7.17 10.73 0.56
N ARG A 42 -7.91 10.44 1.63
CA ARG A 42 -8.72 9.21 1.78
C ARG A 42 -9.78 9.00 0.70
N HIS A 43 -10.09 10.03 -0.08
CA HIS A 43 -10.97 9.95 -1.23
C HIS A 43 -10.35 9.17 -2.41
N ILE A 44 -9.03 8.95 -2.40
CA ILE A 44 -8.32 8.08 -3.34
C ILE A 44 -8.16 6.70 -2.71
N THR A 45 -8.62 5.66 -3.40
CA THR A 45 -8.52 4.26 -2.95
C THR A 45 -7.99 3.36 -4.06
N VAL A 46 -7.24 2.32 -3.67
CA VAL A 46 -6.79 1.27 -4.57
C VAL A 46 -7.39 -0.06 -4.09
N SER A 47 -8.21 -0.71 -4.89
CA SER A 47 -8.97 -1.90 -4.51
C SER A 47 -9.00 -2.95 -5.62
N ASP A 48 -9.79 -4.00 -5.40
CA ASP A 48 -10.22 -4.98 -6.40
C ASP A 48 -9.06 -5.51 -7.25
N PRO A 49 -8.08 -6.23 -6.67
CA PRO A 49 -7.00 -6.82 -7.44
C PRO A 49 -7.56 -7.88 -8.39
N VAL A 50 -7.41 -7.65 -9.70
CA VAL A 50 -7.84 -8.57 -10.76
C VAL A 50 -6.62 -9.15 -11.44
N GLN A 51 -6.52 -10.48 -11.48
CA GLN A 51 -5.46 -11.16 -12.21
C GLN A 51 -5.89 -11.39 -13.67
N HIS A 52 -5.07 -10.93 -14.58
CA HIS A 52 -5.23 -11.11 -16.02
C HIS A 52 -4.23 -12.15 -16.51
N SER A 53 -4.69 -13.07 -17.35
CA SER A 53 -3.86 -14.05 -18.04
C SER A 53 -4.16 -14.00 -19.53
N GLU A 54 -3.17 -13.60 -20.31
CA GLU A 54 -3.23 -13.59 -21.77
C GLU A 54 -2.03 -14.38 -22.31
N GLY A 55 -2.27 -15.64 -22.66
CA GLY A 55 -1.21 -16.58 -23.04
C GLY A 55 -0.15 -16.73 -21.94
N MET A 56 1.12 -16.46 -22.28
CA MET A 56 2.24 -16.50 -21.32
C MET A 56 2.33 -15.27 -20.42
N ASN A 57 1.56 -14.22 -20.69
CA ASN A 57 1.60 -12.97 -19.93
C ASN A 57 0.56 -12.98 -18.82
N LYS A 58 1.02 -12.89 -17.58
CA LYS A 58 0.15 -12.76 -16.40
C LYS A 58 0.49 -11.49 -15.62
N TYR A 59 -0.51 -10.71 -15.25
CA TYR A 59 -0.35 -9.49 -14.45
C TYR A 59 -1.57 -9.25 -13.54
N THR A 60 -1.40 -8.39 -12.54
CA THR A 60 -2.49 -7.95 -11.66
C THR A 60 -2.78 -6.48 -11.94
N SER A 61 -4.04 -6.14 -12.21
CA SER A 61 -4.53 -4.77 -12.21
C SER A 61 -5.24 -4.46 -10.89
N TYR A 62 -5.25 -3.19 -10.53
CA TYR A 62 -5.93 -2.67 -9.37
C TYR A 62 -6.92 -1.60 -9.83
N ARG A 63 -8.07 -1.55 -9.20
CA ARG A 63 -9.03 -0.47 -9.37
C ARG A 63 -8.56 0.73 -8.56
N VAL A 64 -8.45 1.88 -9.22
CA VAL A 64 -8.12 3.16 -8.59
C VAL A 64 -9.37 4.02 -8.66
N ASP A 65 -9.96 4.30 -7.51
CA ASP A 65 -11.13 5.18 -7.40
C ASP A 65 -10.72 6.54 -6.82
N VAL A 66 -11.28 7.61 -7.37
CA VAL A 66 -11.19 8.98 -6.85
C VAL A 66 -12.60 9.47 -6.58
N ARG A 67 -12.95 9.58 -5.30
CA ARG A 67 -14.25 10.06 -4.84
C ARG A 67 -14.27 11.59 -4.75
N PRO A 68 -15.40 12.24 -5.05
CA PRO A 68 -15.56 13.66 -4.78
C PRO A 68 -15.42 13.97 -3.28
N GLN A 69 -14.75 15.07 -2.93
CA GLN A 69 -14.67 15.57 -1.55
C GLN A 69 -15.70 16.69 -1.32
N GLY A 70 -16.58 16.54 -0.32
CA GLY A 70 -17.42 17.63 0.20
C GLY A 70 -18.72 17.93 -0.55
N GLN A 71 -19.59 18.70 0.12
CA GLN A 71 -20.96 19.03 -0.32
C GLN A 71 -20.93 20.05 -1.46
N THR A 72 -21.67 19.71 -2.51
CA THR A 72 -21.72 20.35 -3.83
C THR A 72 -22.25 21.78 -3.75
N ASP A 73 -21.49 22.74 -4.28
CA ASP A 73 -22.09 23.95 -4.83
C ASP A 73 -22.72 23.58 -6.19
N LEU A 74 -23.90 24.10 -6.50
CA LEU A 74 -24.79 23.64 -7.60
C LEU A 74 -24.20 23.78 -9.02
N THR A 75 -22.95 24.23 -9.15
CA THR A 75 -22.27 24.56 -10.41
C THR A 75 -21.04 23.71 -10.71
N THR A 76 -20.58 22.82 -9.82
CA THR A 76 -19.36 22.02 -10.04
C THR A 76 -19.63 20.52 -9.93
N THR A 77 -19.80 19.87 -11.08
CA THR A 77 -19.87 18.42 -11.21
C THR A 77 -18.49 17.80 -11.00
N GLN A 78 -18.10 17.53 -9.75
CA GLN A 78 -16.93 16.68 -9.48
C GLN A 78 -17.29 15.23 -9.81
N VAL A 79 -16.73 14.72 -10.90
CA VAL A 79 -17.04 13.38 -11.43
C VAL A 79 -16.21 12.34 -10.67
N PHE A 80 -16.90 11.34 -10.13
CA PHE A 80 -16.27 10.12 -9.63
C PHE A 80 -15.43 9.47 -10.74
N SER A 81 -14.16 9.23 -10.50
CA SER A 81 -13.29 8.51 -11.43
C SER A 81 -13.00 7.10 -10.92
N ALA A 82 -13.08 6.11 -11.79
CA ALA A 82 -12.69 4.74 -11.52
C ALA A 82 -11.93 4.17 -12.72
N VAL A 83 -10.66 3.85 -12.53
CA VAL A 83 -9.77 3.35 -13.60
C VAL A 83 -9.04 2.10 -13.17
N LEU A 84 -8.73 1.21 -14.11
CA LEU A 84 -7.89 0.04 -13.87
C LEU A 84 -6.43 0.37 -14.21
N ARG A 85 -5.52 0.07 -13.29
CA ARG A 85 -4.07 0.30 -13.43
C ARG A 85 -3.29 -0.90 -12.94
N ARG A 86 -2.28 -1.33 -13.70
CA ARG A 86 -1.35 -2.39 -13.24
C ARG A 86 -0.09 -1.76 -12.66
N TYR A 87 0.67 -2.54 -11.90
CA TYR A 87 1.89 -2.07 -11.23
C TYR A 87 2.88 -1.34 -12.16
N SER A 88 3.04 -1.77 -13.42
CA SER A 88 3.92 -1.09 -14.38
C SER A 88 3.45 0.32 -14.75
N ASP A 89 2.18 0.63 -14.58
CA ASP A 89 1.62 1.96 -14.85
C ASP A 89 1.93 2.91 -13.70
N PHE A 90 1.98 2.40 -12.47
CA PHE A 90 2.47 3.17 -11.32
C PHE A 90 3.97 3.47 -11.45
N ILE A 91 4.76 2.53 -11.98
CA ILE A 91 6.16 2.79 -12.33
C ILE A 91 6.26 3.92 -13.33
N TRP A 92 5.45 3.88 -14.40
CA TRP A 92 5.39 4.97 -15.37
C TRP A 92 5.03 6.32 -14.72
N LEU A 93 4.04 6.34 -13.82
CA LEU A 93 3.66 7.57 -13.11
C LEU A 93 4.84 8.11 -12.29
N SER A 94 5.52 7.26 -11.51
CA SER A 94 6.70 7.65 -10.74
C SER A 94 7.81 8.20 -11.64
N ASP A 95 8.15 7.51 -12.72
CA ASP A 95 9.17 7.96 -13.68
C ASP A 95 8.78 9.30 -14.34
N LYS A 96 7.47 9.50 -14.61
CA LYS A 96 6.97 10.72 -15.23
C LYS A 96 6.94 11.89 -14.25
N LEU A 97 6.63 11.66 -12.98
CA LEU A 97 6.74 12.67 -11.93
C LEU A 97 8.17 13.18 -11.80
N HIS A 98 9.19 12.30 -11.89
CA HIS A 98 10.60 12.70 -11.84
C HIS A 98 10.96 13.63 -13.02
N GLN A 99 10.32 13.45 -14.18
CA GLN A 99 10.53 14.29 -15.36
C GLN A 99 9.77 15.62 -15.28
N GLU A 100 8.51 15.59 -14.83
CA GLU A 100 7.63 16.77 -14.80
C GLU A 100 7.95 17.70 -13.62
N ARG A 101 8.40 17.14 -12.50
CA ARG A 101 8.70 17.86 -11.25
C ARG A 101 10.14 17.56 -10.80
N ALA A 102 11.11 18.01 -11.59
CA ALA A 102 12.52 17.82 -11.26
C ALA A 102 12.87 18.47 -9.90
N GLY A 103 13.58 17.73 -9.05
CA GLY A 103 13.94 18.17 -7.69
C GLY A 103 12.93 17.80 -6.60
N ALA A 104 11.70 17.41 -6.96
CA ALA A 104 10.70 16.98 -5.99
C ALA A 104 11.02 15.57 -5.44
N ILE A 105 10.82 15.37 -4.13
CA ILE A 105 10.99 14.06 -3.50
C ILE A 105 9.75 13.21 -3.77
N ILE A 106 9.88 12.22 -4.63
CA ILE A 106 8.76 11.35 -5.02
C ILE A 106 8.63 10.19 -4.02
N PRO A 107 7.43 9.96 -3.46
CA PRO A 107 7.19 8.85 -2.56
C PRO A 107 7.60 7.50 -3.18
N PRO A 108 8.19 6.56 -2.42
CA PRO A 108 8.61 5.28 -2.95
C PRO A 108 7.41 4.41 -3.32
N LEU A 109 7.59 3.60 -4.37
CA LEU A 109 6.64 2.55 -4.74
C LEU A 109 6.94 1.26 -3.98
N PRO A 110 5.94 0.39 -3.75
CA PRO A 110 6.19 -0.94 -3.18
C PRO A 110 7.06 -1.78 -4.10
N ASP A 111 7.80 -2.72 -3.50
CA ASP A 111 8.86 -3.45 -4.18
C ASP A 111 8.42 -4.32 -5.36
N LYS A 112 9.37 -4.49 -6.28
CA LYS A 112 9.27 -5.44 -7.38
C LYS A 112 9.64 -6.82 -6.88
N GLN A 113 8.63 -7.64 -6.57
CA GLN A 113 8.85 -9.05 -6.25
C GLN A 113 8.66 -9.92 -7.51
N PRO A 114 9.70 -10.62 -8.00
CA PRO A 114 9.58 -11.53 -9.13
C PRO A 114 8.98 -12.89 -8.73
N VAL A 115 9.30 -13.40 -7.55
CA VAL A 115 8.84 -14.71 -7.03
C VAL A 115 7.63 -14.51 -6.12
N GLY A 116 6.59 -15.33 -6.25
CA GLY A 116 5.40 -15.22 -5.39
C GLY A 116 4.54 -13.98 -5.67
N ARG A 117 4.74 -13.30 -6.81
CA ARG A 117 4.05 -12.03 -7.16
C ARG A 117 2.52 -12.09 -7.29
N PHE A 118 1.96 -13.29 -7.17
CA PHE A 118 0.53 -13.58 -7.25
C PHE A 118 -0.03 -14.16 -5.95
N SER A 119 0.79 -14.28 -4.89
CA SER A 119 0.27 -14.71 -3.59
C SER A 119 -0.71 -13.66 -3.05
N PRO A 120 -1.81 -14.07 -2.38
CA PRO A 120 -2.80 -13.14 -1.88
C PRO A 120 -2.20 -12.07 -0.96
N GLN A 121 -1.32 -12.48 -0.04
CA GLN A 121 -0.62 -11.58 0.88
C GLN A 121 0.19 -10.52 0.13
N PHE A 122 0.99 -10.94 -0.85
CA PHE A 122 1.80 -10.01 -1.63
C PHE A 122 0.95 -9.02 -2.45
N VAL A 123 -0.14 -9.50 -3.04
CA VAL A 123 -1.06 -8.67 -3.82
C VAL A 123 -1.70 -7.60 -2.93
N GLU A 124 -2.07 -7.94 -1.70
CA GLU A 124 -2.64 -7.02 -0.72
C GLU A 124 -1.60 -6.03 -0.18
N ASP A 125 -0.40 -6.48 0.18
CA ASP A 125 0.70 -5.61 0.64
C ASP A 125 1.06 -4.58 -0.45
N ARG A 126 1.14 -5.06 -1.70
CA ARG A 126 1.33 -4.17 -2.85
C ARG A 126 0.17 -3.19 -3.00
N ARG A 127 -1.09 -3.64 -2.90
CA ARG A 127 -2.27 -2.76 -3.02
C ARG A 127 -2.21 -1.64 -1.96
N ARG A 128 -1.92 -1.97 -0.70
CA ARG A 128 -1.71 -1.00 0.39
C ARG A 128 -0.60 0.01 0.06
N GLY A 129 0.55 -0.48 -0.41
CA GLY A 129 1.69 0.37 -0.79
C GLY A 129 1.36 1.31 -1.96
N LEU A 130 0.63 0.83 -2.97
CA LEU A 130 0.20 1.63 -4.12
C LEU A 130 -0.82 2.71 -3.71
N GLU A 131 -1.75 2.39 -2.81
CA GLU A 131 -2.70 3.37 -2.26
C GLU A 131 -1.97 4.47 -1.49
N ARG A 132 -1.03 4.09 -0.63
CA ARG A 132 -0.21 5.02 0.14
C ARG A 132 0.61 5.93 -0.78
N PHE A 133 1.22 5.38 -1.82
CA PHE A 133 1.95 6.14 -2.83
C PHE A 133 1.05 7.22 -3.47
N LEU A 134 -0.13 6.84 -3.98
CA LEU A 134 -1.04 7.79 -4.61
C LEU A 134 -1.51 8.88 -3.66
N ARG A 135 -1.89 8.51 -2.43
CA ARG A 135 -2.30 9.49 -1.43
C ARG A 135 -1.20 10.47 -1.08
N ARG A 136 0.04 9.99 -0.92
CA ARG A 136 1.20 10.86 -0.66
C ARG A 136 1.50 11.80 -1.83
N VAL A 137 1.43 11.30 -3.07
CA VAL A 137 1.60 12.14 -4.27
C VAL A 137 0.49 13.20 -4.36
N ALA A 138 -0.75 12.83 -4.08
CA ALA A 138 -1.91 13.73 -4.18
C ALA A 138 -1.93 14.85 -3.13
N VAL A 139 -1.25 14.69 -1.99
CA VAL A 139 -1.13 15.73 -0.95
C VAL A 139 0.22 16.44 -0.97
N HIS A 140 1.15 15.99 -1.83
CA HIS A 140 2.47 16.59 -1.90
C HIS A 140 2.38 17.96 -2.61
N PRO A 141 2.84 19.06 -1.99
CA PRO A 141 2.67 20.41 -2.51
C PRO A 141 3.13 20.58 -3.97
N GLU A 142 4.24 19.92 -4.32
CA GLU A 142 4.85 20.01 -5.65
C GLU A 142 4.30 18.99 -6.67
N LEU A 143 3.66 17.90 -6.23
CA LEU A 143 3.24 16.79 -7.12
C LEU A 143 1.72 16.76 -7.36
N GLN A 144 0.91 17.28 -6.44
CA GLN A 144 -0.56 17.21 -6.50
C GLN A 144 -1.17 17.79 -7.79
N GLY A 145 -0.49 18.78 -8.40
CA GLY A 145 -0.90 19.44 -9.64
C GLY A 145 -0.18 18.92 -10.89
N ALA A 146 0.42 17.74 -10.85
CA ALA A 146 1.10 17.17 -12.02
C ALA A 146 0.08 16.64 -13.05
N MET A 147 0.30 16.96 -14.32
CA MET A 147 -0.53 16.52 -15.44
C MET A 147 -0.50 14.99 -15.59
N CYS A 148 0.66 14.37 -15.33
CA CYS A 148 0.77 12.92 -15.37
C CYS A 148 -0.06 12.23 -14.27
N LEU A 149 -0.24 12.87 -13.11
CA LEU A 149 -1.10 12.35 -12.03
C LEU A 149 -2.57 12.41 -12.44
N ASP A 150 -3.02 13.55 -12.99
CA ASP A 150 -4.40 13.71 -13.46
C ASP A 150 -4.73 12.69 -14.56
N THR A 151 -3.83 12.54 -15.54
CA THR A 151 -3.94 11.53 -16.60
C THR A 151 -4.02 10.12 -16.00
N PHE A 152 -3.17 9.81 -15.02
CA PHE A 152 -3.17 8.49 -14.38
C PHE A 152 -4.49 8.20 -13.66
N LEU A 153 -5.06 9.18 -12.96
CA LEU A 153 -6.26 9.02 -12.13
C LEU A 153 -7.58 9.08 -12.91
N LYS A 154 -7.62 9.79 -14.05
CA LYS A 154 -8.87 10.11 -14.76
C LYS A 154 -8.96 9.57 -16.18
N ALA A 155 -7.85 9.36 -16.88
CA ALA A 155 -7.91 8.88 -18.26
C ALA A 155 -8.44 7.44 -18.31
N ASP A 156 -9.28 7.13 -19.30
CA ASP A 156 -9.62 5.75 -19.63
C ASP A 156 -8.38 5.00 -20.14
N ASP A 157 -8.46 3.67 -20.27
CA ASP A 157 -7.28 2.87 -20.65
C ASP A 157 -6.71 3.28 -22.01
N VAL A 158 -7.56 3.58 -23.00
CA VAL A 158 -7.12 3.98 -24.35
C VAL A 158 -6.31 5.28 -24.29
N THR A 159 -6.86 6.32 -23.67
CA THR A 159 -6.18 7.62 -23.53
C THR A 159 -4.91 7.49 -22.69
N PHE A 160 -4.94 6.68 -21.63
CA PHE A 160 -3.77 6.43 -20.78
C PHE A 160 -2.63 5.75 -21.53
N GLN A 161 -2.91 4.69 -22.31
CA GLN A 161 -1.87 4.04 -23.12
C GLN A 161 -1.31 5.00 -24.18
N ALA A 162 -2.16 5.83 -24.81
CA ALA A 162 -1.70 6.84 -25.77
C ALA A 162 -0.75 7.86 -25.12
N ALA A 163 -1.10 8.38 -23.94
CA ALA A 163 -0.26 9.31 -23.18
C ALA A 163 1.09 8.67 -22.77
N LYS A 164 1.06 7.39 -22.36
CA LYS A 164 2.24 6.62 -21.98
C LYS A 164 3.23 6.43 -23.13
N HIS A 165 2.72 6.26 -24.34
CA HIS A 165 3.53 6.07 -25.55
C HIS A 165 3.87 7.38 -26.26
N SER A 166 3.32 8.52 -25.83
CA SER A 166 3.72 9.83 -26.33
C SER A 166 5.18 10.10 -25.96
N LYS A 167 6.04 10.22 -26.98
CA LYS A 167 7.43 10.65 -26.79
C LYS A 167 7.39 12.10 -26.30
N GLY A 168 7.89 12.34 -25.09
CA GLY A 168 7.72 13.60 -24.37
C GLY A 168 8.04 14.83 -25.20
N ASN A 169 6.99 15.57 -25.56
CA ASN A 169 6.99 17.03 -25.73
C ASN A 169 5.53 17.49 -25.82
N ALA A 170 4.89 17.67 -24.67
CA ALA A 170 3.59 18.34 -24.58
C ALA A 170 3.81 19.80 -24.13
N THR A 171 4.47 20.57 -24.98
CA THR A 171 4.28 22.03 -25.04
C THR A 171 3.77 22.36 -26.44
N ALA A 172 2.47 22.16 -26.66
CA ALA A 172 1.65 22.86 -27.66
C ALA A 172 0.27 22.19 -27.74
N MET A 173 -0.72 22.76 -27.05
CA MET A 173 -2.05 22.83 -27.62
C MET A 173 -2.31 24.29 -27.95
N SER A 174 -2.27 24.62 -29.24
CA SER A 174 -3.16 25.62 -29.82
C SER A 174 -3.13 25.51 -31.33
N GLY A 175 -4.29 25.28 -31.93
CA GLY A 175 -4.54 25.67 -33.32
C GLY A 175 -4.58 24.54 -34.34
N SER A 176 -5.82 24.26 -34.75
CA SER A 176 -6.22 23.96 -36.13
C SER A 176 -6.01 22.55 -36.67
N MET A 177 -7.16 21.88 -36.83
CA MET A 177 -7.41 20.98 -37.95
C MET A 177 -6.88 21.59 -39.26
N MET A 178 -6.10 20.83 -40.03
CA MET A 178 -6.09 20.92 -41.49
C MET A 178 -5.98 19.53 -42.11
N MET A 179 -7.07 19.22 -42.81
CA MET A 179 -7.25 18.13 -43.75
C MET A 179 -6.49 18.47 -45.03
N GLY A 180 -5.87 17.47 -45.69
CA GLY A 180 -5.47 17.58 -47.09
C GLY A 180 -4.02 17.20 -47.37
N ASN A 181 -3.79 16.02 -47.95
CA ASN A 181 -3.70 15.88 -49.41
C ASN A 181 -3.15 14.48 -49.75
N ALA A 182 -3.88 13.76 -50.60
CA ALA A 182 -3.45 12.49 -51.14
C ALA A 182 -2.27 12.71 -52.09
N GLY A 183 -1.09 12.16 -51.73
CA GLY A 183 0.06 12.11 -52.61
C GLY A 183 -0.12 11.05 -53.70
N GLN A 184 -0.16 11.49 -54.95
CA GLN A 184 -0.08 10.65 -56.15
C GLN A 184 1.27 9.91 -56.22
N PRO A 185 1.32 8.67 -56.78
CA PRO A 185 2.56 7.96 -57.00
C PRO A 185 3.35 8.54 -58.20
N GLN A 186 4.61 8.91 -57.95
CA GLN A 186 5.56 9.39 -58.96
C GLN A 186 6.36 8.21 -59.55
N MET A 187 6.31 8.05 -60.88
CA MET A 187 7.06 7.05 -61.65
C MET A 187 8.50 7.51 -61.89
N GLY A 188 9.48 6.63 -61.64
CA GLY A 188 10.88 6.83 -62.04
C GLY A 188 11.16 6.39 -63.49
N PRO A 189 12.27 6.83 -64.13
CA PRO A 189 12.43 6.75 -65.58
C PRO A 189 12.78 5.36 -66.16
N ASN A 190 12.95 4.31 -65.34
CA ASN A 190 13.45 3.01 -65.81
C ASN A 190 12.60 1.80 -65.34
N GLY A 191 11.27 1.96 -65.20
CA GLY A 191 10.33 0.83 -65.27
C GLY A 191 10.55 -0.38 -64.35
N GLN A 192 11.25 -0.24 -63.22
CA GLN A 192 11.52 -1.33 -62.28
C GLN A 192 10.74 -1.16 -60.98
N LEU A 193 9.94 -2.17 -60.63
CA LEU A 193 9.23 -2.29 -59.37
C LEU A 193 10.23 -2.61 -58.25
N MET A 194 10.53 -1.65 -57.38
CA MET A 194 11.28 -1.91 -56.16
C MET A 194 10.33 -2.47 -55.08
N MET A 195 10.39 -3.78 -54.84
CA MET A 195 9.91 -4.36 -53.59
C MET A 195 10.82 -3.87 -52.46
N THR A 196 10.30 -3.04 -51.57
CA THR A 196 10.97 -2.78 -50.29
C THR A 196 10.67 -3.96 -49.37
N HIS A 197 11.71 -4.70 -49.00
CA HIS A 197 11.62 -5.78 -48.03
C HIS A 197 11.17 -5.25 -46.65
N PRO A 198 10.36 -6.00 -45.90
CA PRO A 198 10.01 -5.65 -44.53
C PRO A 198 11.21 -5.92 -43.60
N PRO A 199 11.61 -5.00 -42.70
CA PRO A 199 12.56 -5.37 -41.65
C PRO A 199 11.85 -6.23 -40.59
N GLN A 200 12.26 -7.51 -40.53
CA GLN A 200 12.02 -8.44 -39.42
C GLN A 200 12.93 -8.09 -38.21
N PRO A 201 12.63 -8.60 -36.99
CA PRO A 201 12.78 -7.86 -35.76
C PRO A 201 14.17 -7.98 -35.14
N VAL A 202 14.72 -6.83 -34.73
CA VAL A 202 15.91 -6.76 -33.87
C VAL A 202 15.48 -6.87 -32.40
N ALA A 203 15.92 -7.98 -31.81
CA ALA A 203 16.30 -8.21 -30.41
C ALA A 203 15.76 -7.27 -29.31
N SER A 204 15.01 -7.90 -28.41
CA SER A 204 14.90 -7.64 -26.96
C SER A 204 15.66 -6.42 -26.41
N THR A 205 14.96 -5.30 -26.26
CA THR A 205 15.37 -4.25 -25.32
C THR A 205 15.04 -4.71 -23.91
N ALA A 206 16.05 -5.24 -23.21
CA ALA A 206 16.01 -5.41 -21.77
C ALA A 206 15.70 -4.04 -21.13
N LYS A 207 14.56 -3.94 -20.44
CA LYS A 207 14.18 -2.76 -19.66
C LYS A 207 15.24 -2.54 -18.57
N PRO A 208 15.89 -1.38 -18.48
CA PRO A 208 16.84 -1.15 -17.40
C PRO A 208 16.09 -1.02 -16.08
N GLY A 209 16.48 -1.86 -15.13
CA GLY A 209 15.92 -1.91 -13.78
C GLY A 209 16.36 -0.74 -12.91
N PHE A 210 15.61 -0.56 -11.84
CA PHE A 210 15.66 0.47 -10.79
C PHE A 210 16.99 0.57 -10.01
N LYS A 211 18.04 -0.17 -10.41
CA LYS A 211 19.31 -0.29 -9.67
C LYS A 211 20.43 0.63 -10.15
N ARG A 212 20.22 1.41 -11.20
CA ARG A 212 21.27 2.31 -11.74
C ARG A 212 21.34 3.67 -11.03
N TRP A 213 20.35 4.02 -10.20
CA TRP A 213 20.32 5.30 -9.50
C TRP A 213 21.24 5.39 -8.26
N PHE A 214 21.88 4.27 -7.86
CA PHE A 214 22.87 4.25 -6.77
C PHE A 214 24.28 3.83 -7.19
N ALA A 215 24.53 3.60 -8.49
CA ALA A 215 25.81 3.10 -8.98
C ALA A 215 26.20 3.75 -10.31
N GLU A 216 26.34 5.07 -10.33
CA GLU A 216 27.00 5.76 -11.44
C GLU A 216 27.57 7.13 -11.05
N THR A 217 28.40 7.16 -10.01
CA THR A 217 29.44 8.20 -9.88
C THR A 217 30.53 7.89 -10.90
N LYS A 218 30.41 8.48 -12.09
CA LYS A 218 31.49 8.97 -12.98
C LYS A 218 30.89 9.42 -14.32
N THR A 219 30.09 10.48 -14.29
CA THR A 219 30.02 11.37 -15.45
C THR A 219 31.34 12.14 -15.48
N SER A 220 32.25 11.69 -16.34
CA SER A 220 33.43 12.47 -16.74
C SER A 220 32.97 13.68 -17.55
N ILE A 221 32.44 14.71 -16.88
CA ILE A 221 32.43 16.05 -17.44
C ILE A 221 33.83 16.61 -17.19
N SER A 222 34.63 16.69 -18.25
CA SER A 222 35.88 17.45 -18.24
C SER A 222 35.51 18.93 -18.16
N GLY A 223 35.34 19.41 -16.94
CA GLY A 223 35.05 20.78 -16.59
C GLY A 223 34.98 20.83 -15.08
N ASP A 224 35.95 21.51 -14.47
CA ASP A 224 36.05 21.68 -13.02
C ASP A 224 34.71 22.27 -12.53
N LEU A 225 33.85 21.44 -11.92
CA LEU A 225 32.56 21.92 -11.41
C LEU A 225 32.90 22.94 -10.32
N VAL A 226 32.51 24.19 -10.56
CA VAL A 226 32.72 25.28 -9.59
C VAL A 226 31.93 24.94 -8.34
N ARG A 227 32.65 24.67 -7.24
CA ARG A 227 32.04 24.39 -5.95
C ARG A 227 31.19 25.60 -5.53
N SER A 228 29.90 25.38 -5.34
CA SER A 228 28.95 26.38 -4.84
C SER A 228 28.89 26.31 -3.31
N PRO A 229 28.59 27.41 -2.60
CA PRO A 229 28.19 27.34 -1.19
C PRO A 229 27.05 26.34 -0.93
N ASP A 230 26.20 26.07 -1.93
CA ASP A 230 25.13 25.07 -1.84
C ASP A 230 25.65 23.63 -1.71
N ASP A 231 26.88 23.35 -2.18
CA ASP A 231 27.47 22.00 -2.09
C ASP A 231 27.77 21.63 -0.64
N GLU A 232 28.15 22.59 0.20
CA GLU A 232 28.39 22.35 1.63
C GLU A 232 27.09 21.99 2.36
N LEU A 233 26.01 22.71 2.05
CA LEU A 233 24.67 22.41 2.56
C LEU A 233 24.19 21.04 2.07
N PHE A 234 24.42 20.71 0.80
CA PHE A 234 24.07 19.40 0.27
C PHE A 234 24.84 18.27 0.96
N GLU A 235 26.15 18.44 1.18
CA GLU A 235 27.00 17.49 1.91
C GLU A 235 26.54 17.32 3.37
N GLU A 236 26.10 18.39 4.02
CA GLU A 236 25.54 18.35 5.38
C GLU A 236 24.21 17.59 5.42
N ILE A 237 23.25 17.95 4.57
CA ILE A 237 21.95 17.28 4.47
C ILE A 237 22.16 15.79 4.14
N ASN A 238 23.05 15.48 3.19
CA ASN A 238 23.34 14.11 2.81
C ASN A 238 23.90 13.30 3.99
N ARG A 239 24.82 13.86 4.78
CA ARG A 239 25.33 13.22 6.01
C ARG A 239 24.22 13.00 7.04
N TYR A 240 23.35 13.99 7.23
CA TYR A 240 22.21 13.87 8.15
C TYR A 240 21.25 12.75 7.71
N VAL A 241 20.89 12.70 6.43
CA VAL A 241 20.02 11.64 5.86
C VAL A 241 20.65 10.26 6.03
N HIS A 242 21.96 10.11 5.80
CA HIS A 242 22.66 8.83 6.02
C HIS A 242 22.65 8.41 7.51
N GLY A 243 22.81 9.38 8.41
CA GLY A 243 22.68 9.13 9.86
C GLY A 243 21.29 8.65 10.24
N LEU A 244 20.25 9.32 9.72
CA LEU A 244 18.85 8.93 9.93
C LEU A 244 18.54 7.55 9.34
N ASP A 245 18.98 7.25 8.12
CA ASP A 245 18.78 5.95 7.47
C ASP A 245 19.36 4.81 8.33
N THR A 246 20.56 5.02 8.89
CA THR A 246 21.18 4.04 9.81
C THR A 246 20.31 3.82 11.06
N GLN A 247 19.82 4.91 11.67
CA GLN A 247 18.95 4.82 12.84
C GLN A 247 17.61 4.14 12.52
N MET A 248 16.99 4.46 11.38
CA MET A 248 15.73 3.87 10.94
C MET A 248 15.86 2.38 10.63
N LYS A 249 16.96 1.95 10.00
CA LYS A 249 17.27 0.52 9.81
C LYS A 249 17.42 -0.21 11.14
N ASN A 250 18.12 0.38 12.09
CA ASN A 250 18.25 -0.22 13.43
C ASN A 250 16.89 -0.34 14.13
N VAL A 251 16.06 0.71 14.09
CA VAL A 251 14.71 0.68 14.67
C VAL A 251 13.84 -0.39 13.99
N SER A 252 13.85 -0.44 12.66
CA SER A 252 13.15 -1.46 11.87
C SER A 252 13.56 -2.87 12.29
N GLN A 253 14.86 -3.13 12.39
CA GLN A 253 15.37 -4.45 12.78
C GLN A 253 14.98 -4.83 14.22
N GLN A 254 15.02 -3.87 15.16
CA GLN A 254 14.58 -4.11 16.53
C GLN A 254 13.07 -4.37 16.61
N ALA A 255 12.27 -3.62 15.85
CA ALA A 255 10.83 -3.84 15.75
C ALA A 255 10.49 -5.23 15.18
N THR A 256 11.16 -5.66 14.09
CA THR A 256 11.00 -7.02 13.55
C THR A 256 11.39 -8.09 14.57
N THR A 257 12.45 -7.84 15.35
CA THR A 257 12.89 -8.75 16.42
C THR A 257 11.85 -8.82 17.55
N LEU A 258 11.24 -7.69 17.92
CA LEU A 258 10.18 -7.64 18.93
C LEU A 258 8.96 -8.45 18.50
N VAL A 259 8.49 -8.24 17.27
CA VAL A 259 7.41 -9.04 16.66
C VAL A 259 7.75 -10.53 16.69
N ARG A 260 8.96 -10.89 16.28
CA ARG A 260 9.40 -12.30 16.27
C ARG A 260 9.36 -12.90 17.69
N LYS A 261 9.85 -12.17 18.69
CA LYS A 261 9.77 -12.61 20.10
C LYS A 261 8.32 -12.74 20.58
N GLY A 262 7.42 -11.86 20.17
CA GLY A 262 5.99 -11.97 20.46
C GLY A 262 5.37 -13.26 19.92
N LYS A 263 5.79 -13.68 18.72
CA LYS A 263 5.39 -14.97 18.11
C LYS A 263 6.00 -16.17 18.82
N GLU A 264 7.27 -16.09 19.22
CA GLU A 264 7.94 -17.12 20.02
C GLU A 264 7.23 -17.31 21.38
N ILE A 265 6.83 -16.21 22.05
CA ILE A 265 6.06 -16.25 23.31
C ILE A 265 4.68 -16.88 23.10
N SER A 266 3.98 -16.51 22.01
CA SER A 266 2.69 -17.11 21.67
C SER A 266 2.81 -18.63 21.51
N ASN A 267 3.79 -19.11 20.76
CA ASN A 267 4.03 -20.54 20.59
C ASN A 267 4.37 -21.23 21.92
N GLY A 268 5.23 -20.62 22.74
CA GLY A 268 5.58 -21.17 24.06
C GLY A 268 4.37 -21.26 25.01
N LEU A 269 3.48 -20.27 24.99
CA LEU A 269 2.24 -20.28 25.78
C LEU A 269 1.27 -21.37 25.31
N PHE A 270 1.22 -21.63 24.01
CA PHE A 270 0.39 -22.71 23.45
C PHE A 270 0.91 -24.09 23.87
N GLU A 271 2.22 -24.33 23.75
CA GLU A 271 2.83 -25.59 24.21
C GLU A 271 2.65 -25.79 25.73
N PHE A 272 2.79 -24.71 26.50
CA PHE A 272 2.51 -24.71 27.93
C PHE A 272 1.03 -25.03 28.22
N GLY A 273 0.10 -24.45 27.47
CA GLY A 273 -1.33 -24.72 27.57
C GLY A 273 -1.66 -26.20 27.35
N LEU A 274 -1.15 -26.77 26.26
CA LEU A 274 -1.28 -28.19 25.94
C LEU A 274 -0.74 -29.10 27.04
N ALA A 275 0.42 -28.77 27.62
CA ALA A 275 1.01 -29.57 28.69
C ALA A 275 0.12 -29.59 29.96
N PHE A 276 -0.47 -28.45 30.31
CA PHE A 276 -1.34 -28.34 31.48
C PHE A 276 -2.72 -28.99 31.29
N ASP A 277 -3.25 -28.94 30.07
CA ASP A 277 -4.47 -29.69 29.72
C ASP A 277 -4.23 -31.20 29.79
N LEU A 278 -3.08 -31.69 29.29
CA LEU A 278 -2.72 -33.11 29.39
C LEU A 278 -2.53 -33.55 30.84
N LEU A 279 -1.87 -32.73 31.67
CA LEU A 279 -1.71 -33.03 33.09
C LEU A 279 -3.07 -33.02 33.81
N GLY A 280 -3.93 -32.06 33.46
CA GLY A 280 -5.30 -31.98 33.97
C GLY A 280 -6.13 -33.21 33.66
N GLN A 281 -5.94 -33.83 32.49
CA GLN A 281 -6.60 -35.09 32.11
C GLN A 281 -6.05 -36.32 32.85
N SER A 282 -4.79 -36.27 33.29
CA SER A 282 -4.18 -37.36 34.06
C SER A 282 -4.50 -37.32 35.55
N GLU A 283 -4.86 -36.15 36.07
CA GLU A 283 -5.20 -35.92 37.48
C GLU A 283 -6.72 -35.96 37.70
N ALA A 284 -7.16 -36.35 38.89
CA ALA A 284 -8.58 -36.37 39.26
C ALA A 284 -8.99 -35.13 40.07
N ASP A 285 -10.30 -34.98 40.24
CA ASP A 285 -10.93 -34.02 41.14
C ASP A 285 -10.55 -32.55 40.86
N ALA A 286 -10.54 -31.72 41.90
CA ALA A 286 -10.32 -30.29 41.80
C ALA A 286 -8.93 -29.90 41.24
N LEU A 287 -7.93 -30.79 41.34
CA LEU A 287 -6.59 -30.54 40.80
C LEU A 287 -6.60 -30.64 39.27
N GLY A 288 -7.19 -31.69 38.71
CA GLY A 288 -7.33 -31.85 37.26
C GLY A 288 -8.10 -30.68 36.62
N ASP A 289 -9.19 -30.25 37.27
CA ASP A 289 -9.97 -29.07 36.87
C ASP A 289 -9.16 -27.77 36.89
N ALA A 290 -8.32 -27.56 37.93
CA ALA A 290 -7.50 -26.37 38.06
C ALA A 290 -6.38 -26.33 37.00
N LEU A 291 -5.74 -27.47 36.73
CA LEU A 291 -4.70 -27.60 35.71
C LEU A 291 -5.27 -27.36 34.31
N SER A 292 -6.43 -27.94 33.99
CA SER A 292 -7.12 -27.70 32.71
C SER A 292 -7.53 -26.24 32.54
N LYS A 293 -8.00 -25.57 33.61
CA LYS A 293 -8.27 -24.11 33.55
C LYS A 293 -7.01 -23.29 33.29
N MET A 294 -5.88 -23.72 33.83
CA MET A 294 -4.61 -23.03 33.59
C MET A 294 -4.14 -23.23 32.15
N GLY A 295 -4.32 -24.44 31.60
CA GLY A 295 -4.08 -24.75 30.19
C GLY A 295 -4.88 -23.84 29.25
N GLN A 296 -6.20 -23.81 29.43
CA GLN A 296 -7.12 -22.92 28.69
C GLN A 296 -6.77 -21.43 28.82
N THR A 297 -6.27 -21.00 29.98
CA THR A 297 -5.85 -19.60 30.17
C THR A 297 -4.58 -19.30 29.38
N ALA A 298 -3.61 -20.22 29.37
CA ALA A 298 -2.39 -20.08 28.58
C ALA A 298 -2.67 -20.08 27.07
N ASP A 299 -3.60 -20.91 26.59
CA ASP A 299 -4.05 -20.89 25.20
C ASP A 299 -4.65 -19.54 24.81
N ARG A 300 -5.49 -18.94 25.68
CA ARG A 300 -6.03 -17.60 25.45
C ARG A 300 -4.93 -16.53 25.40
N LEU A 301 -3.95 -16.60 26.30
CA LEU A 301 -2.81 -15.68 26.29
C LEU A 301 -1.95 -15.86 25.03
N SER A 302 -1.81 -17.10 24.54
CA SER A 302 -1.12 -17.40 23.29
C SER A 302 -1.77 -16.68 22.10
N VAL A 303 -3.10 -16.78 21.96
CA VAL A 303 -3.86 -16.11 20.90
C VAL A 303 -3.70 -14.59 20.99
N LEU A 304 -3.89 -14.01 22.18
CA LEU A 304 -3.74 -12.56 22.38
C LEU A 304 -2.31 -12.09 22.07
N SER A 305 -1.29 -12.87 22.42
CA SER A 305 0.10 -12.58 22.11
C SER A 305 0.39 -12.63 20.60
N ALA A 306 -0.21 -13.57 19.87
CA ALA A 306 -0.11 -13.64 18.42
C ALA A 306 -0.77 -12.43 17.75
N GLU A 307 -1.99 -12.10 18.15
CA GLU A 307 -2.72 -10.93 17.64
C GLU A 307 -1.96 -9.63 17.90
N HIS A 308 -1.37 -9.48 19.10
CA HIS A 308 -0.57 -8.31 19.43
C HIS A 308 0.67 -8.20 18.53
N ALA A 309 1.40 -9.30 18.32
CA ALA A 309 2.57 -9.31 17.44
C ALA A 309 2.20 -8.96 15.98
N ASP A 310 1.06 -9.44 15.48
CA ASP A 310 0.58 -9.10 14.14
C ASP A 310 0.13 -7.64 14.03
N GLN A 311 -0.51 -7.10 15.08
CA GLN A 311 -0.83 -5.66 15.15
C GLN A 311 0.44 -4.81 15.17
N GLU A 312 1.44 -5.16 15.98
CA GLU A 312 2.73 -4.46 16.00
C GLU A 312 3.40 -4.47 14.63
N THR A 313 3.42 -5.63 13.95
CA THR A 313 3.93 -5.74 12.57
C THR A 313 3.28 -4.71 11.65
N SER A 314 1.94 -4.64 11.69
CA SER A 314 1.19 -3.71 10.84
C SER A 314 1.48 -2.24 11.14
N GLN A 315 1.77 -1.91 12.40
CA GLN A 315 2.09 -0.55 12.84
C GLN A 315 3.52 -0.14 12.53
N PHE A 316 4.48 -1.07 12.44
CA PHE A 316 5.88 -0.78 12.11
C PHE A 316 6.14 -0.76 10.60
N ASP A 317 5.47 -1.60 9.81
CA ASP A 317 5.63 -1.65 8.34
C ASP A 317 4.89 -0.51 7.60
N GLU A 318 4.03 0.24 8.29
CA GLU A 318 3.23 1.33 7.70
C GLU A 318 3.83 2.75 7.80
N PRO A 319 4.67 3.11 8.80
CA PRO A 319 5.36 4.39 8.88
C PRO A 319 6.80 4.39 8.34
N LEU A 320 7.43 3.23 8.15
CA LEU A 320 8.75 3.07 7.52
C LEU A 320 8.62 2.86 6.01
#